data_AF-Q9CBA2-F1
#
_entry.id   AF-Q9CBA2-F1
#
_cell.length_a   1.000
_cell.length_b   1.000
_cell.length_c   1.000
_cell.angle_alpha   90.00
_cell.angle_beta   90.00
_cell.angle_gamma   90.00
#
_symmetry.space_group_name_H-M   'P 1'
#
loop_
_entity.id
_entity.type
_entity.pdbx_description
1 polymer ?
#
loop_
_entity_poly.entity_id
_entity_poly.type
_entity_poly.pdbx_seq_one_letter_code
_entity_poly.pdbx_strand_id
1 'polypeptide(L)'
;MNEPHHAILTDLLNTFRFSEVLQHIDEYQLRQSIAGQKVTPLARELYRKIDCYSEEDLVEIAAKSLRATIALHSAVGQPQTSSGIIDITIPRGLWTPQIKIPIR
;
A
#
# COMPACT_ATOMS: atom_id res chain seq x y z
N MET A 1 -15.40 22.64 -14.57
CA MET A 1 -16.08 21.58 -15.33
C MET A 1 -15.06 20.61 -15.96
N ASN A 2 -14.20 19.96 -15.17
CA ASN A 2 -13.34 18.86 -15.61
C ASN A 2 -12.94 18.05 -14.37
N GLU A 3 -13.83 17.17 -13.89
CA GLU A 3 -13.49 16.22 -12.83
C GLU A 3 -13.89 14.78 -13.22
N PRO A 4 -13.33 14.19 -14.29
CA PRO A 4 -13.41 12.75 -14.48
C PRO A 4 -12.44 11.98 -13.55
N HIS A 5 -11.50 12.67 -12.90
CA HIS A 5 -10.38 12.03 -12.19
C HIS A 5 -10.76 11.34 -10.87
N HIS A 6 -11.88 11.72 -10.24
CA HIS A 6 -12.29 11.10 -8.97
C HIS A 6 -12.94 9.73 -9.16
N ALA A 7 -13.72 9.53 -10.23
CA ALA A 7 -14.42 8.28 -10.45
C ALA A 7 -13.45 7.10 -10.65
N ILE A 8 -12.36 7.29 -11.41
CA ILE A 8 -11.41 6.21 -11.73
C ILE A 8 -10.61 5.77 -10.49
N LEU A 9 -10.24 6.71 -9.63
CA LEU A 9 -9.62 6.35 -8.35
C LEU A 9 -10.60 5.63 -7.43
N THR A 10 -11.91 5.76 -7.57
CA THR A 10 -12.86 5.12 -6.64
C THR A 10 -12.87 3.60 -6.80
N ASP A 11 -12.66 3.10 -8.02
CA ASP A 11 -12.68 1.66 -8.33
C ASP A 11 -11.35 0.95 -8.00
N LEU A 12 -10.26 1.71 -7.92
CA LEU A 12 -8.97 1.19 -7.48
C LEU A 12 -8.98 0.83 -5.99
N LEU A 13 -8.24 -0.22 -5.62
CA LEU A 13 -7.98 -0.57 -4.22
C LEU A 13 -7.38 0.61 -3.45
N ASN A 14 -7.45 0.56 -2.11
CA ASN A 14 -6.95 1.67 -1.28
C ASN A 14 -5.42 1.80 -1.37
N THR A 15 -4.72 0.67 -1.51
CA THR A 15 -3.30 0.60 -1.87
C THR A 15 -3.11 -0.01 -3.25
N PHE A 16 -2.27 0.61 -4.08
CA PHE A 16 -2.03 0.20 -5.46
C PHE A 16 -0.60 0.42 -5.90
N ARG A 17 -0.19 -0.36 -6.90
CA ARG A 17 1.10 -0.16 -7.57
C ARG A 17 0.99 0.84 -8.71
N PHE A 18 2.11 1.50 -9.01
CA PHE A 18 2.22 2.39 -10.17
C PHE A 18 1.76 1.70 -11.46
N SER A 19 2.22 0.47 -11.68
CA SER A 19 1.88 -0.33 -12.86
C SER A 19 0.41 -0.74 -12.95
N GLU A 20 -0.25 -0.99 -11.82
CA GLU A 20 -1.68 -1.34 -11.77
C GLU A 20 -2.55 -0.13 -12.16
N VAL A 21 -2.14 1.05 -11.71
CA VAL A 21 -2.84 2.30 -12.03
C VAL A 21 -2.65 2.71 -13.49
N LEU A 22 -1.48 2.45 -14.07
CA LEU A 22 -1.24 2.73 -15.49
C LEU A 22 -2.14 1.94 -16.44
N GLN A 23 -2.77 0.85 -15.98
CA GLN A 23 -3.78 0.13 -16.75
C GLN A 23 -5.11 0.87 -16.83
N HIS A 24 -5.35 1.83 -15.93
CA HIS A 24 -6.61 2.54 -15.77
C HIS A 24 -6.50 4.04 -16.10
N ILE A 25 -5.33 4.65 -15.86
CA ILE A 25 -5.07 6.08 -16.13
C ILE A 25 -3.68 6.29 -16.73
N ASP A 26 -3.53 7.39 -17.46
CA ASP A 26 -2.22 7.81 -17.97
C ASP A 26 -1.25 8.23 -16.87
N GLU A 27 0.05 8.02 -17.14
CA GLU A 27 1.15 8.40 -16.24
C GLU A 27 1.08 9.86 -15.81
N TYR A 28 0.74 10.74 -16.74
CA TYR A 28 0.60 12.17 -16.46
C TYR A 28 -0.45 12.46 -15.39
N GLN A 29 -1.60 11.76 -15.45
CA GLN A 29 -2.67 11.94 -14.47
C GLN A 29 -2.30 11.37 -13.11
N LEU A 30 -1.57 10.25 -13.08
CA LEU A 30 -1.04 9.71 -11.83
C LEU A 30 -0.05 10.68 -11.18
N ARG A 31 0.89 11.24 -11.97
CA ARG A 31 1.83 12.25 -11.47
C ARG A 31 1.13 13.52 -10.96
N GLN A 32 0.09 13.97 -11.66
CA GLN A 32 -0.78 15.06 -11.19
C GLN A 32 -1.46 14.71 -9.85
N SER A 33 -1.94 13.48 -9.69
CA SER A 33 -2.58 13.03 -8.44
C SER A 33 -1.59 12.96 -7.27
N ILE A 34 -0.35 12.53 -7.53
CA ILE A 34 0.75 12.54 -6.56
C ILE A 34 1.11 13.98 -6.18
N ALA A 35 1.26 14.87 -7.17
CA ALA A 35 1.56 16.28 -6.94
C ALA A 35 0.45 17.00 -6.17
N GLY A 36 -0.82 16.65 -6.45
CA GLY A 36 -2.00 17.17 -5.77
C GLY A 36 -2.26 16.56 -4.39
N GLN A 37 -1.33 15.76 -3.84
CA GLN A 37 -1.45 15.09 -2.54
C GLN A 37 -2.73 14.24 -2.38
N LYS A 38 -3.35 13.79 -3.48
CA LYS A 38 -4.49 12.87 -3.38
C LYS A 38 -4.05 11.46 -3.01
N VAL A 39 -2.78 11.14 -3.27
CA VAL A 39 -2.16 9.85 -3.01
C VAL A 39 -0.82 10.03 -2.31
N THR A 40 -0.56 9.20 -1.31
CA THR A 40 0.69 9.21 -0.54
C THR A 40 1.56 8.03 -0.99
N PRO A 41 2.83 8.27 -1.33
CA PRO A 41 3.78 7.18 -1.58
C PRO A 41 4.07 6.43 -0.28
N LEU A 42 3.89 5.11 -0.28
CA LEU A 42 4.18 4.22 0.85
C LEU A 42 5.57 3.57 0.71
N ALA A 43 5.88 3.11 -0.50
CA ALA A 43 7.11 2.41 -0.84
C ALA A 43 7.46 2.69 -2.30
N ARG A 44 8.59 2.16 -2.77
CA ARG A 44 8.98 2.29 -4.18
C ARG A 44 7.90 1.65 -5.07
N GLU A 45 7.27 2.47 -5.91
CA GLU A 45 6.15 2.11 -6.80
C GLU A 45 4.84 1.73 -6.11
N LEU A 46 4.70 1.93 -4.79
CA LEU A 46 3.48 1.65 -4.03
C LEU A 46 2.88 2.94 -3.48
N TYR A 47 1.60 3.15 -3.75
CA TYR A 47 0.87 4.36 -3.42
C TYR A 47 -0.44 4.00 -2.73
N ARG A 48 -0.94 4.93 -1.93
CA ARG A 48 -2.21 4.81 -1.23
C ARG A 48 -3.01 6.10 -1.36
N LYS A 49 -4.34 6.02 -1.35
CA LYS A 49 -5.21 7.20 -1.26
C LYS A 49 -5.17 7.84 0.12
N ILE A 50 -5.13 9.17 0.19
CA ILE A 50 -4.87 9.89 1.45
C ILE A 50 -5.91 9.65 2.56
N ASP A 51 -7.15 9.34 2.18
CA ASP A 51 -8.27 9.12 3.12
C ASP A 51 -8.36 7.69 3.68
N CYS A 52 -7.46 6.78 3.29
CA CYS A 52 -7.45 5.40 3.79
C CYS A 52 -6.31 5.18 4.78
N TYR A 53 -6.55 5.50 6.05
CA TYR A 53 -5.71 5.07 7.16
C TYR A 53 -6.42 3.95 7.92
N SER A 54 -6.32 2.71 7.43
CA SER A 54 -6.56 1.54 8.28
C SER A 54 -5.27 0.76 8.45
N GLU A 55 -5.04 0.25 9.66
CA GLU A 55 -3.95 -0.70 9.96
C GLU A 55 -4.10 -1.99 9.14
N GLU A 56 -5.28 -2.26 8.56
CA GLU A 56 -5.59 -3.42 7.73
C GLU A 56 -4.76 -3.50 6.45
N ASP A 57 -4.26 -2.36 5.97
CA ASP A 57 -3.48 -2.33 4.72
C ASP A 57 -2.06 -2.89 4.87
N LEU A 58 -1.61 -3.22 6.08
CA LEU A 58 -0.29 -3.82 6.27
C LEU A 58 -0.15 -5.11 5.44
N VAL A 59 -1.23 -5.88 5.33
CA VAL A 59 -1.29 -7.08 4.48
C VAL A 59 -1.20 -6.70 3.00
N GLU A 60 -1.91 -5.66 2.56
CA GLU A 60 -1.92 -5.24 1.15
C GLU A 60 -0.56 -4.67 0.74
N ILE A 61 0.07 -3.89 1.62
CA ILE A 61 1.43 -3.37 1.45
C ILE A 61 2.46 -4.50 1.39
N ALA A 62 2.30 -5.51 2.23
CA ALA A 62 3.19 -6.67 2.23
C ALA A 62 3.00 -7.53 0.99
N ALA A 63 1.76 -7.80 0.59
CA ALA A 63 1.44 -8.56 -0.60
C ALA A 63 1.95 -7.87 -1.89
N LYS A 64 1.97 -6.54 -1.91
CA LYS A 64 2.46 -5.76 -3.06
C LYS A 64 3.95 -5.39 -2.97
N SER A 65 4.60 -5.63 -1.84
CA SER A 65 6.04 -5.40 -1.66
C SER A 65 6.85 -6.47 -2.37
N LEU A 66 7.68 -6.03 -3.33
CA LEU A 66 8.40 -6.91 -4.28
C LEU A 66 9.34 -7.94 -3.63
N ARG A 67 9.71 -7.74 -2.36
CA ARG A 67 10.63 -8.61 -1.60
C ARG A 67 10.12 -8.91 -0.19
N ALA A 68 8.80 -8.88 0.02
CA ALA A 68 8.24 -9.37 1.27
C ALA A 68 8.41 -10.89 1.36
N THR A 69 8.85 -11.39 2.51
CA THR A 69 9.00 -12.82 2.78
C THR A 69 8.22 -13.19 4.03
N ILE A 70 7.50 -14.31 4.00
CA ILE A 70 6.88 -14.87 5.21
C ILE A 70 7.98 -15.21 6.22
N ALA A 71 7.79 -14.86 7.49
CA ALA A 71 8.80 -14.97 8.53
C ALA A 71 8.24 -15.58 9.83
N LEU A 72 9.10 -15.76 10.82
CA LEU A 72 8.74 -16.15 12.20
C LEU A 72 7.73 -17.30 12.27
N HIS A 73 6.61 -17.13 12.99
CA HIS A 73 5.65 -18.20 13.22
C HIS A 73 4.97 -18.62 11.93
N SER A 74 4.71 -17.66 11.05
CA SER A 74 4.12 -17.94 9.73
C SER A 74 5.03 -18.78 8.83
N ALA A 75 6.35 -18.64 8.95
CA ALA A 75 7.31 -19.42 8.16
C ALA A 75 7.48 -20.86 8.68
N VAL A 76 7.22 -21.09 9.96
CA VAL A 76 7.34 -22.43 10.59
C VAL A 76 6.17 -23.34 10.20
N GLY A 77 5.12 -22.81 9.57
CA GLY A 77 3.99 -23.60 9.04
C GLY A 77 3.11 -24.22 10.13
N GLN A 78 3.25 -23.76 11.38
CA GLN A 78 2.30 -24.14 12.42
C GLN A 78 0.96 -23.44 12.17
N PRO A 79 -0.17 -24.13 12.42
CA PRO A 79 -1.49 -23.53 12.30
C PRO A 79 -1.51 -22.28 13.16
N GLN A 80 -1.63 -21.12 12.50
CA GLN A 80 -1.66 -19.82 13.13
C GLN A 80 -2.64 -19.90 14.29
N THR A 81 -2.18 -19.65 15.51
CA THR A 81 -3.07 -19.38 16.64
C THR A 81 -4.11 -18.37 16.12
N SER A 82 -5.38 -18.62 16.45
CA SER A 82 -6.64 -18.10 15.89
C SER A 82 -6.76 -16.59 15.61
N SER A 83 -5.70 -15.83 15.81
CA SER A 83 -5.52 -14.41 15.62
C SER A 83 -5.47 -13.95 14.14
N GLY A 84 -5.24 -14.85 13.16
CA GLY A 84 -5.18 -14.46 11.75
C GLY A 84 -4.00 -13.54 11.37
N ILE A 85 -2.98 -13.45 12.23
CA ILE A 85 -1.80 -12.58 12.07
C ILE A 85 -0.76 -13.28 11.19
N ILE A 86 -0.28 -12.63 10.14
CA ILE A 86 0.81 -13.13 9.28
C ILE A 86 2.09 -12.37 9.59
N ASP A 87 3.15 -13.11 9.90
CA ASP A 87 4.50 -12.60 10.08
C ASP A 87 5.20 -12.45 8.74
N ILE A 88 5.71 -11.25 8.49
CA ILE A 88 6.28 -10.84 7.21
C ILE A 88 7.50 -9.97 7.46
N THR A 89 8.56 -10.22 6.69
CA THR A 89 9.77 -9.41 6.69
C THR A 89 9.87 -8.68 5.36
N ILE A 90 10.08 -7.37 5.42
CA ILE A 90 10.39 -6.53 4.26
C ILE A 90 11.81 -5.97 4.44
N PRO A 91 12.71 -6.10 3.44
CA PRO A 91 14.05 -5.56 3.53
C PRO A 91 14.06 -4.05 3.80
N ARG A 92 15.01 -3.61 4.64
CA ARG A 92 15.19 -2.19 4.97
C ARG A 92 15.36 -1.35 3.71
N GLY A 93 14.71 -0.17 3.69
CA GLY A 93 14.75 0.76 2.56
C GLY A 93 13.75 0.45 1.43
N LEU A 94 13.08 -0.71 1.44
CA LEU A 94 11.99 -0.98 0.50
C LEU A 94 10.65 -0.45 0.99
N TRP A 95 10.44 -0.43 2.30
CA TRP A 95 9.26 0.17 2.91
C TRP A 95 9.66 0.87 4.21
N THR A 96 9.22 2.12 4.35
CA THR A 96 9.51 2.96 5.51
C THR A 96 8.18 3.53 6.00
N PRO A 97 7.39 2.77 6.78
CA PRO A 97 6.09 3.24 7.23
C PRO A 97 6.25 4.50 8.07
N GLN A 98 5.46 5.54 7.76
CA GLN A 98 5.30 6.66 8.67
C GLN A 98 4.37 6.22 9.81
N ILE A 99 4.96 5.78 10.90
CA ILE A 99 4.24 5.44 12.12
C ILE A 99 3.95 6.76 12.86
N LYS A 100 2.67 7.18 12.86
CA LYS A 100 2.20 8.35 13.61
C LYS A 100 1.80 8.02 15.05
N ILE A 101 2.00 6.77 15.49
CA ILE A 101 1.70 6.37 16.86
C ILE A 101 2.64 7.18 17.77
N PRO A 102 2.11 8.03 18.67
CA PRO A 102 2.95 8.77 19.59
C PRO A 102 3.68 7.75 20.48
N ILE A 103 5.00 7.78 20.42
CA ILE A 103 5.84 7.01 21.34
C ILE A 103 5.66 7.66 22.71
N ARG A 104 5.14 6.89 23.66
CA ARG A 104 4.87 7.34 25.03
C ARG A 104 5.95 6.84 25.97
#